data_AF-A0A7S1S1T3-F1
#
_entry.id   AF-A0A7S1S1T3-F1
#
_cell.length_a   1.000
_cell.length_b   1.000
_cell.length_c   1.000
_cell.angle_alpha   90.00
_cell.angle_beta   90.00
_cell.angle_gamma   90.00
#
_symmetry.space_group_name_H-M   'P 1'
#
loop_
_entity.id
_entity.type
_entity.pdbx_description
1 polymer ?
#
loop_
_entity_poly.entity_id
_entity_poly.type
_entity_poly.pdbx_seq_one_letter_code
_entity_poly.pdbx_strand_id
1 'polypeptide(L)'
;GGAAGSSLMKSRTFLAFLTTQDMALFHTLVYLATYWSPYDLVYRTMSTPKHPVRLLCVGADALDGITTLCGAVDKGLKAYPDNWLLPVITGVLMCNTGSVVRWADQRCRGRTAQTFLSAPGSGVSRGVAMSLAYYLFGRVFWGGRHRNAALVALCWLVTAVELAEDVLDVDAFEHVHKPGLALLQLLRRHFHLGPQPLGDKTCS
;
A
#
# COMPACT_ATOMS: atom_id res chain seq x y z
N GLY A 1 2.59 -8.71 -1.00
CA GLY A 1 2.01 -7.88 0.08
C GLY A 1 0.50 -8.08 0.19
N GLY A 2 -0.23 -7.85 -0.91
CA GLY A 2 -1.68 -7.93 -0.92
C GLY A 2 -2.27 -9.27 -0.47
N ALA A 3 -1.76 -10.38 -1.01
CA ALA A 3 -2.24 -11.71 -0.63
C ALA A 3 -2.10 -12.01 0.88
N ALA A 4 -0.97 -11.65 1.48
CA ALA A 4 -0.74 -11.80 2.92
C ALA A 4 -1.71 -10.96 3.76
N GLY A 5 -1.99 -9.71 3.36
CA GLY A 5 -2.90 -8.82 4.07
C GLY A 5 -4.35 -9.31 4.04
N SER A 6 -4.78 -9.76 2.85
CA SER A 6 -6.09 -10.40 2.68
C SER A 6 -6.23 -11.68 3.52
N SER A 7 -5.16 -12.45 3.70
CA SER A 7 -5.16 -13.64 4.56
C SER A 7 -5.29 -13.28 6.04
N LEU A 8 -4.49 -12.30 6.50
CA LEU A 8 -4.52 -11.80 7.88
C LEU A 8 -5.91 -11.28 8.27
N MET A 9 -6.55 -10.49 7.40
CA MET A 9 -7.88 -9.92 7.65
C MET A 9 -9.00 -10.97 7.67
N LYS A 10 -8.77 -12.16 7.10
CA LYS A 10 -9.75 -13.26 7.10
C LYS A 10 -9.58 -14.20 8.29
N SER A 11 -8.72 -13.86 9.27
CA SER A 11 -8.36 -14.71 10.41
C SER A 11 -7.89 -16.11 10.00
N ARG A 12 -7.36 -16.25 8.79
CA ARG A 12 -6.67 -17.46 8.34
C ARG A 12 -5.22 -17.40 8.79
N THR A 13 -4.54 -18.54 8.80
CA THR A 13 -3.10 -18.57 9.03
C THR A 13 -2.40 -17.63 8.05
N PHE A 14 -1.38 -16.91 8.52
CA PHE A 14 -0.58 -16.01 7.67
C PHE A 14 -0.07 -16.72 6.41
N LEU A 15 0.23 -18.03 6.52
CA LEU A 15 0.71 -18.87 5.43
C LEU A 15 -0.37 -19.32 4.44
N ALA A 16 -1.65 -19.02 4.66
CA ALA A 16 -2.74 -19.46 3.76
C ALA A 16 -2.72 -18.79 2.37
N PHE A 17 -1.83 -17.82 2.10
CA PHE A 17 -1.58 -17.36 0.73
C PHE A 17 -0.53 -18.23 0.01
N LEU A 18 0.35 -18.91 0.76
CA LEU A 18 1.33 -19.86 0.20
C LEU A 18 0.66 -21.19 -0.17
N THR A 19 -0.58 -21.43 0.26
CA THR A 19 -1.29 -22.68 -0.01
C THR A 19 -1.93 -22.73 -1.40
N THR A 20 -2.07 -21.60 -2.11
CA THR A 20 -2.51 -21.61 -3.51
C THR A 20 -1.31 -21.85 -4.41
N GLN A 21 -1.21 -23.07 -4.94
CA GLN A 21 -0.09 -23.54 -5.76
C GLN A 21 0.23 -22.59 -6.92
N ASP A 22 -0.78 -22.08 -7.61
CA ASP A 22 -0.62 -21.18 -8.76
C ASP A 22 0.07 -19.86 -8.38
N MET A 23 -0.35 -19.24 -7.28
CA MET A 23 0.24 -17.98 -6.82
C MET A 23 1.67 -18.18 -6.33
N ALA A 24 1.93 -19.28 -5.61
CA ALA A 24 3.27 -19.60 -5.13
C ALA A 24 4.22 -19.85 -6.31
N LEU A 25 3.78 -20.60 -7.33
CA LEU A 25 4.53 -20.87 -8.54
C LEU A 25 4.80 -19.59 -9.33
N PHE A 26 3.78 -18.76 -9.54
CA PHE A 26 3.93 -17.49 -10.25
C PHE A 26 4.95 -16.57 -9.57
N HIS A 27 4.82 -16.34 -8.26
CA HIS A 27 5.78 -15.50 -7.52
C HIS A 27 7.20 -16.08 -7.53
N THR A 28 7.34 -17.41 -7.46
CA THR A 28 8.65 -18.08 -7.55
C THR A 28 9.27 -17.91 -8.93
N LEU A 29 8.48 -18.04 -10.01
CA LEU A 29 8.96 -17.81 -11.37
C LEU A 29 9.37 -16.35 -11.59
N VAL A 30 8.59 -15.38 -11.11
CA VAL A 30 8.95 -13.95 -11.20
C VAL A 30 10.24 -13.67 -10.42
N TYR A 31 10.40 -14.24 -9.24
CA TYR A 31 11.63 -14.17 -8.46
C TYR A 31 12.81 -14.77 -9.24
N LEU A 32 12.66 -15.99 -9.77
CA LEU A 32 13.70 -16.65 -10.57
C LEU A 32 14.08 -15.84 -11.81
N ALA A 33 13.10 -15.33 -12.54
CA ALA A 33 13.31 -14.52 -13.74
C ALA A 33 14.05 -13.21 -13.41
N THR A 34 13.75 -12.57 -12.27
CA THR A 34 14.37 -11.31 -11.87
C THR A 34 15.86 -11.48 -11.54
N TYR A 35 16.23 -12.56 -10.85
CA TYR A 35 17.59 -12.73 -10.31
C TYR A 35 18.47 -13.69 -11.13
N TRP A 36 17.89 -14.57 -11.94
CA TRP A 36 18.62 -15.59 -12.71
C TRP A 36 18.31 -15.56 -14.22
N SER A 37 17.68 -14.50 -14.74
CA SER A 37 17.54 -14.35 -16.20
C SER A 37 18.92 -14.16 -16.85
N PRO A 38 19.15 -14.75 -18.04
CA PRO A 38 20.41 -14.58 -18.75
C PRO A 38 20.65 -13.10 -19.06
N TYR A 39 21.89 -12.64 -18.84
CA TYR A 39 22.31 -11.24 -19.04
C TYR A 39 21.51 -10.21 -18.23
N ASP A 40 20.90 -10.62 -17.11
CA ASP A 40 20.06 -9.78 -16.27
C ASP A 40 18.94 -9.07 -17.07
N LEU A 41 18.43 -9.69 -18.13
CA LEU A 41 17.49 -9.06 -19.07
C LEU A 41 16.26 -8.50 -18.35
N VAL A 42 15.66 -9.29 -17.45
CA VAL A 42 14.46 -8.89 -16.71
C VAL A 42 14.79 -7.73 -15.77
N TYR A 43 15.88 -7.85 -15.01
CA TYR A 43 16.32 -6.79 -14.10
C TYR A 43 16.60 -5.48 -14.84
N ARG A 44 17.33 -5.54 -15.96
CA ARG A 44 17.63 -4.38 -16.81
C ARG A 44 16.36 -3.75 -17.37
N THR A 45 15.45 -4.56 -17.89
CA THR A 45 14.16 -4.12 -18.43
C THR A 45 13.34 -3.40 -17.36
N MET A 46 13.24 -3.99 -16.16
CA MET A 46 12.46 -3.44 -15.06
C MET A 46 13.15 -2.26 -14.37
N SER A 47 14.47 -2.15 -14.44
CA SER A 47 15.23 -1.03 -13.84
C SER A 47 15.38 0.16 -14.78
N THR A 48 15.17 -0.02 -16.08
CA THR A 48 15.29 1.07 -17.06
C THR A 48 14.07 1.98 -16.95
N PRO A 49 14.24 3.27 -16.58
CA PRO A 49 13.11 4.20 -16.49
C PRO A 49 12.46 4.38 -17.87
N LYS A 50 11.14 4.55 -17.90
CA LYS A 50 10.35 4.77 -19.13
C LYS A 50 10.35 3.59 -20.12
N HIS A 51 10.88 2.43 -19.75
CA HIS A 51 10.80 1.25 -20.60
C HIS A 51 9.32 0.80 -20.75
N PRO A 52 8.81 0.51 -21.96
CA PRO A 52 7.38 0.25 -22.16
C PRO A 52 6.87 -0.96 -21.36
N VAL A 53 7.69 -2.01 -21.26
CA VAL A 53 7.36 -3.18 -20.43
C VAL A 53 7.27 -2.82 -18.94
N ARG A 54 8.17 -1.97 -18.44
CA ARG A 54 8.13 -1.49 -17.05
C ARG A 54 6.85 -0.68 -16.81
N LEU A 55 6.50 0.23 -17.73
CA LEU A 55 5.29 1.03 -17.62
C LEU A 55 4.02 0.16 -17.63
N LEU A 56 3.96 -0.88 -18.47
CA LEU A 56 2.85 -1.83 -18.44
C LEU A 56 2.76 -2.58 -17.11
N CYS A 57 3.89 -3.01 -16.55
CA CYS A 57 3.93 -3.65 -15.23
C CYS A 57 3.50 -2.68 -14.12
N VAL A 58 4.00 -1.44 -14.12
CA VAL A 58 3.59 -0.41 -13.15
C VAL A 58 2.09 -0.14 -13.23
N GLY A 59 1.55 -0.03 -14.45
CA GLY A 59 0.11 0.16 -14.63
C GLY A 59 -0.72 -1.05 -14.17
N ALA A 60 -0.27 -2.26 -14.45
CA ALA A 60 -0.92 -3.48 -13.98
C ALA A 60 -0.88 -3.60 -12.44
N ASP A 61 0.27 -3.30 -11.83
CA ASP A 61 0.44 -3.29 -10.38
C ASP A 61 -0.42 -2.21 -9.71
N ALA A 62 -0.56 -1.04 -10.34
CA ALA A 62 -1.43 0.03 -9.89
C ALA A 62 -2.91 -0.42 -9.86
N LEU A 63 -3.36 -1.08 -10.94
CA LEU A 63 -4.71 -1.63 -11.07
C LEU A 63 -4.99 -2.74 -10.05
N ASP A 64 -4.06 -3.69 -9.86
CA ASP A 64 -4.21 -4.74 -8.85
C ASP A 64 -4.23 -4.14 -7.42
N GLY A 65 -3.34 -3.18 -7.15
CA GLY A 65 -3.25 -2.50 -5.87
C GLY A 65 -4.54 -1.77 -5.48
N ILE A 66 -5.10 -0.98 -6.39
CA ILE A 66 -6.33 -0.21 -6.13
C ILE A 66 -7.57 -1.11 -6.03
N THR A 67 -7.70 -2.12 -6.88
CA THR A 67 -8.82 -3.07 -6.81
C THR A 67 -8.78 -3.90 -5.53
N THR A 68 -7.58 -4.29 -5.09
CA THR A 68 -7.35 -4.97 -3.82
C THR A 68 -7.69 -4.07 -2.62
N LEU A 69 -7.29 -2.79 -2.63
CA LEU A 69 -7.68 -1.83 -1.59
C LEU A 69 -9.19 -1.65 -1.53
N CYS A 70 -9.85 -1.41 -2.67
CA CYS A 70 -11.30 -1.20 -2.71
C CYS A 70 -12.05 -2.45 -2.22
N GLY A 71 -11.60 -3.63 -2.63
CA GLY A 71 -12.13 -4.91 -2.14
C GLY A 71 -11.91 -5.13 -0.64
N ALA A 72 -10.85 -4.57 -0.05
CA ALA A 72 -10.65 -4.59 1.40
C ALA A 72 -11.62 -3.65 2.13
N VAL A 73 -11.83 -2.43 1.61
CA VAL A 73 -12.83 -1.50 2.13
C VAL A 73 -14.22 -2.12 2.09
N ASP A 74 -14.61 -2.75 0.98
CA ASP A 74 -15.91 -3.42 0.84
C ASP A 74 -16.10 -4.57 1.85
N LYS A 75 -15.03 -5.33 2.15
CA LYS A 75 -15.06 -6.38 3.18
C LYS A 75 -15.22 -5.78 4.57
N GLY A 76 -14.47 -4.72 4.89
CA GLY A 76 -14.60 -4.01 6.17
C GLY A 76 -16.01 -3.45 6.37
N LEU A 77 -16.62 -2.90 5.32
CA LEU A 77 -17.99 -2.40 5.34
C LEU A 77 -19.01 -3.52 5.56
N LYS A 78 -18.83 -4.67 4.92
CA LYS A 78 -19.71 -5.83 5.14
C LYS A 78 -19.60 -6.38 6.56
N ALA A 79 -18.41 -6.35 7.15
CA ALA A 79 -18.17 -6.84 8.51
C ALA A 79 -18.69 -5.86 9.58
N TYR A 80 -18.58 -4.55 9.34
CA TYR A 80 -18.95 -3.49 10.29
C TYR A 80 -19.74 -2.37 9.59
N PRO A 81 -21.01 -2.61 9.22
CA PRO A 81 -21.79 -1.67 8.40
C PRO A 81 -22.07 -0.33 9.09
N ASP A 82 -22.17 -0.33 10.43
CA ASP A 82 -22.51 0.86 11.22
C ASP A 82 -21.30 1.77 11.49
N ASN A 83 -20.08 1.28 11.26
CA ASN A 83 -18.85 2.02 11.53
C ASN A 83 -18.22 2.51 10.23
N TRP A 84 -18.15 3.82 10.05
CA TRP A 84 -17.57 4.43 8.85
C TRP A 84 -16.03 4.39 8.83
N LEU A 85 -15.39 4.30 10.00
CA LEU A 85 -13.94 4.38 10.14
C LEU A 85 -13.26 3.02 9.92
N LEU A 86 -13.87 1.93 10.37
CA LEU A 86 -13.30 0.58 10.24
C LEU A 86 -13.05 0.15 8.77
N PRO A 87 -13.94 0.41 7.80
CA PRO A 87 -13.68 0.13 6.39
C PRO A 87 -12.47 0.88 5.85
N VAL A 88 -12.30 2.15 6.25
CA VAL A 88 -11.15 2.98 5.85
C VAL A 88 -9.86 2.44 6.44
N ILE A 89 -9.84 2.13 7.74
CA ILE A 89 -8.69 1.51 8.42
C ILE A 89 -8.32 0.18 7.74
N THR A 90 -9.32 -0.63 7.37
CA THR A 90 -9.12 -1.90 6.65
C THR A 90 -8.37 -1.67 5.32
N GLY A 91 -8.77 -0.66 4.54
CA GLY A 91 -8.07 -0.29 3.30
C GLY A 91 -6.64 0.21 3.54
N VAL A 92 -6.41 1.01 4.59
CA VAL A 92 -5.07 1.51 4.95
C VAL A 92 -4.14 0.36 5.35
N LEU A 93 -4.62 -0.59 6.17
CA LEU A 93 -3.86 -1.78 6.57
C LEU A 93 -3.52 -2.65 5.35
N MET A 94 -4.45 -2.77 4.41
CA MET A 94 -4.26 -3.50 3.16
C MET A 94 -3.08 -2.94 2.36
N CYS A 95 -3.02 -1.62 2.15
CA CYS A 95 -1.90 -0.96 1.48
C CYS A 95 -0.57 -1.13 2.22
N ASN A 96 -0.59 -1.10 3.55
CA ASN A 96 0.62 -1.12 4.36
C ASN A 96 1.13 -2.52 4.73
N THR A 97 0.43 -3.58 4.30
CA THR A 97 0.85 -4.95 4.63
C THR A 97 2.25 -5.27 4.09
N GLY A 98 2.63 -4.75 2.92
CA GLY A 98 3.99 -4.90 2.40
C GLY A 98 5.06 -4.32 3.33
N SER A 99 4.79 -3.19 3.97
CA SER A 99 5.69 -2.57 4.95
C SER A 99 5.80 -3.39 6.24
N VAL A 100 4.72 -4.02 6.69
CA VAL A 100 4.74 -4.94 7.84
C VAL A 100 5.61 -6.16 7.56
N VAL A 101 5.46 -6.77 6.37
CA VAL A 101 6.28 -7.94 5.99
C VAL A 101 7.75 -7.54 5.85
N ARG A 102 8.06 -6.38 5.26
CA ARG A 102 9.44 -5.86 5.18
C ARG A 102 10.04 -5.61 6.55
N TRP A 103 9.26 -5.03 7.47
CA TRP A 103 9.69 -4.83 8.86
C TRP A 103 10.03 -6.16 9.55
N ALA A 104 9.18 -7.18 9.37
CA ALA A 104 9.43 -8.52 9.92
C ALA A 104 10.69 -9.17 9.32
N ASP A 105 10.86 -9.14 8.00
CA ASP A 105 12.07 -9.65 7.31
C ASP A 105 13.35 -8.95 7.80
N GLN A 106 13.33 -7.62 7.89
CA GLN A 106 14.48 -6.85 8.41
C GLN A 106 14.81 -7.23 9.86
N ARG A 107 13.79 -7.45 10.69
CA ARG A 107 13.97 -7.87 12.08
C ARG A 107 14.56 -9.28 12.18
N CYS A 108 14.11 -10.22 11.34
CA CYS A 108 14.67 -11.56 11.24
C CYS A 108 16.15 -11.55 10.80
N ARG A 109 16.55 -10.57 9.98
CA ARG A 109 17.95 -10.35 9.57
C ARG A 109 18.78 -9.57 10.60
N GLY A 110 18.24 -9.30 11.79
CA GLY A 110 18.94 -8.56 12.85
C GLY A 110 19.12 -7.06 12.57
N ARG A 111 18.44 -6.49 11.57
CA ARG A 111 18.52 -5.05 11.26
C ARG A 111 17.55 -4.24 12.12
N THR A 112 17.91 -2.99 12.39
CA THR A 112 17.02 -2.02 13.05
C THR A 112 15.94 -1.58 12.06
N ALA A 113 14.72 -2.07 12.24
CA ALA A 113 13.58 -1.77 11.38
C ALA A 113 12.59 -0.86 12.09
N GLN A 114 12.26 0.28 11.48
CA GLN A 114 11.18 1.15 11.93
C GLN A 114 9.85 0.63 11.37
N THR A 115 8.79 0.72 12.17
CA THR A 115 7.45 0.36 11.71
C THR A 115 6.86 1.50 10.87
N PHE A 116 5.94 1.17 9.96
CA PHE A 116 5.20 2.16 9.17
C PHE A 116 4.38 3.13 10.06
N LEU A 117 4.11 2.77 11.31
CA LEU A 117 3.46 3.64 12.30
C LEU A 117 4.45 4.62 12.93
N SER A 118 5.69 4.19 13.17
CA SER A 118 6.72 5.06 13.76
C SER A 118 7.28 6.10 12.79
N ALA A 119 7.33 5.74 11.50
CA ALA A 119 7.78 6.58 10.40
C ALA A 119 6.82 6.35 9.21
N PRO A 120 5.66 7.02 9.19
CA PRO A 120 4.72 6.88 8.08
C PRO A 120 5.37 7.44 6.82
N GLY A 121 5.30 6.69 5.71
CA GLY A 121 5.70 7.16 4.39
C GLY A 121 4.51 7.62 3.55
N SER A 122 4.78 8.10 2.34
CA SER A 122 3.75 8.54 1.37
C SER A 122 2.68 7.46 1.11
N GLY A 123 3.06 6.19 1.15
CA GLY A 123 2.14 5.05 1.03
C GLY A 123 1.01 4.99 2.08
N VAL A 124 1.24 5.48 3.31
CA VAL A 124 0.18 5.55 4.34
C VAL A 124 -0.85 6.60 3.95
N SER A 125 -0.40 7.81 3.61
CA SER A 125 -1.28 8.91 3.18
C SER A 125 -2.04 8.56 1.91
N ARG A 126 -1.39 7.92 0.93
CA ARG A 126 -2.05 7.40 -0.27
C ARG A 126 -3.11 6.38 0.09
N GLY A 127 -2.80 5.41 0.96
CA GLY A 127 -3.77 4.42 1.43
C GLY A 127 -4.99 5.07 2.10
N VAL A 128 -4.78 6.09 2.94
CA VAL A 128 -5.86 6.86 3.60
C VAL A 128 -6.69 7.60 2.57
N ALA A 129 -6.05 8.38 1.69
CA ALA A 129 -6.73 9.19 0.68
C ALA A 129 -7.56 8.34 -0.29
N MET A 130 -7.00 7.24 -0.80
CA MET A 130 -7.71 6.33 -1.71
C MET A 130 -8.85 5.59 -1.01
N SER A 131 -8.64 5.12 0.23
CA SER A 131 -9.69 4.43 1.00
C SER A 131 -10.85 5.37 1.32
N LEU A 132 -10.55 6.62 1.70
CA LEU A 132 -11.57 7.66 1.92
C LEU A 132 -12.28 8.04 0.63
N ALA A 133 -11.56 8.26 -0.46
CA ALA A 133 -12.15 8.60 -1.75
C ALA A 133 -13.12 7.50 -2.21
N TYR A 134 -12.70 6.23 -2.17
CA TYR A 134 -13.58 5.12 -2.52
C TYR A 134 -14.77 5.00 -1.57
N TYR A 135 -14.58 5.15 -0.26
CA TYR A 135 -15.68 5.11 0.71
C TYR A 135 -16.71 6.23 0.46
N LEU A 136 -16.25 7.46 0.26
CA LEU A 136 -17.13 8.61 0.02
C LEU A 136 -17.86 8.50 -1.32
N PHE A 137 -17.15 8.30 -2.43
CA PHE A 137 -17.75 8.26 -3.77
C PHE A 137 -18.48 6.94 -4.06
N GLY A 138 -17.98 5.84 -3.53
CA GLY A 138 -18.56 4.51 -3.75
C GLY A 138 -19.75 4.21 -2.85
N ARG A 139 -19.94 4.92 -1.73
CA ARG A 139 -21.01 4.64 -0.76
C ARG A 139 -21.82 5.85 -0.32
N VAL A 140 -21.17 6.92 0.14
CA VAL A 140 -21.87 8.09 0.73
C VAL A 140 -22.58 8.87 -0.36
N PHE A 141 -21.88 9.14 -1.47
CA PHE A 141 -22.47 9.78 -2.63
C PHE A 141 -23.50 8.84 -3.28
N TRP A 142 -24.73 9.34 -3.41
CA TRP A 142 -25.82 8.68 -4.14
C TRP A 142 -26.17 7.27 -3.63
N GLY A 143 -25.96 7.02 -2.33
CA GLY A 143 -26.32 5.75 -1.67
C GLY A 143 -25.55 4.53 -2.18
N GLY A 144 -24.45 4.73 -2.91
CA GLY A 144 -23.62 3.67 -3.47
C GLY A 144 -24.06 3.10 -4.82
N ARG A 145 -25.00 3.76 -5.51
CA ARG A 145 -25.43 3.38 -6.87
C ARG A 145 -24.28 3.41 -7.89
N HIS A 146 -23.27 4.25 -7.66
CA HIS A 146 -22.14 4.46 -8.56
C HIS A 146 -20.85 3.76 -8.11
N ARG A 147 -20.91 2.74 -7.24
CA ARG A 147 -19.73 2.02 -6.74
C ARG A 147 -18.77 1.56 -7.85
N ASN A 148 -19.31 0.92 -8.89
CA ASN A 148 -18.48 0.43 -10.02
C ASN A 148 -17.86 1.58 -10.82
N ALA A 149 -18.58 2.69 -10.99
CA ALA A 149 -18.07 3.86 -11.69
C ALA A 149 -16.96 4.54 -10.87
N ALA A 150 -17.14 4.65 -9.55
CA ALA A 150 -16.12 5.17 -8.64
C ALA A 150 -14.86 4.29 -8.65
N LEU A 151 -15.02 2.96 -8.66
CA LEU A 151 -13.90 2.01 -8.78
C LEU A 151 -13.14 2.22 -10.09
N VAL A 152 -13.83 2.25 -11.23
CA VAL A 152 -13.21 2.44 -12.55
C VAL A 152 -12.51 3.81 -12.63
N ALA A 153 -13.15 4.87 -12.13
CA ALA A 153 -12.56 6.21 -12.11
C ALA A 153 -11.29 6.26 -11.25
N LEU A 154 -11.30 5.63 -10.06
CA LEU A 154 -10.10 5.52 -9.22
C LEU A 154 -9.02 4.67 -9.87
N CYS A 155 -9.37 3.57 -10.53
CA CYS A 155 -8.42 2.76 -11.29
C CYS A 155 -7.70 3.59 -12.36
N TRP A 156 -8.45 4.34 -13.16
CA TRP A 156 -7.88 5.23 -14.18
C TRP A 156 -6.99 6.31 -13.57
N LEU A 157 -7.49 7.02 -12.55
CA LEU A 157 -6.76 8.12 -11.92
C LEU A 157 -5.47 7.63 -11.26
N VAL A 158 -5.52 6.55 -10.48
CA VAL A 158 -4.34 6.01 -9.80
C VAL A 158 -3.35 5.48 -10.83
N THR A 159 -3.79 4.74 -11.84
CA THR A 159 -2.89 4.24 -12.89
C THR A 159 -2.21 5.39 -13.63
N ALA A 160 -2.95 6.45 -13.97
CA ALA A 160 -2.39 7.63 -14.62
C ALA A 160 -1.36 8.35 -13.74
N VAL A 161 -1.63 8.46 -12.42
CA VAL A 161 -0.67 9.03 -11.47
C VAL A 161 0.57 8.17 -11.37
N GLU A 162 0.48 6.86 -11.15
CA GLU A 162 1.66 5.97 -11.05
C GLU A 162 2.53 5.99 -12.31
N LEU A 163 1.90 5.99 -13.48
CA LEU A 163 2.61 6.10 -14.74
C LEU A 163 3.29 7.46 -14.89
N ALA A 164 2.64 8.54 -14.47
CA ALA A 164 3.23 9.87 -14.47
C ALA A 164 4.39 9.98 -13.47
N GLU A 165 4.26 9.41 -12.27
CA GLU A 165 5.34 9.35 -11.26
C GLU A 165 6.55 8.56 -11.80
N ASP A 166 6.34 7.42 -12.46
CA ASP A 166 7.42 6.63 -13.08
C ASP A 166 8.11 7.36 -14.25
N VAL A 167 7.37 8.14 -15.03
CA VAL A 167 7.90 8.89 -16.18
C VAL A 167 8.59 10.19 -15.75
N LEU A 168 8.05 10.88 -14.75
CA LEU A 168 8.54 12.19 -14.30
C LEU A 168 9.54 12.09 -13.16
N ASP A 169 9.68 10.92 -12.52
CA ASP A 169 10.52 10.70 -11.33
C ASP A 169 10.15 11.65 -10.18
N VAL A 170 8.85 11.81 -9.95
CA VAL A 170 8.27 12.68 -8.91
C VAL A 170 7.30 11.86 -8.06
N ASP A 171 7.39 11.95 -6.72
CA ASP A 171 6.36 11.44 -5.81
C ASP A 171 5.29 12.52 -5.60
N ALA A 172 4.13 12.36 -6.24
CA ALA A 172 3.03 13.31 -6.15
C ALA A 172 2.43 13.34 -4.74
N PHE A 173 2.46 12.20 -4.04
CA PHE A 173 1.93 12.06 -2.69
C PHE A 173 2.86 12.58 -1.60
N GLU A 174 4.16 12.73 -1.86
CA GLU A 174 5.10 13.31 -0.90
C GLU A 174 4.68 14.73 -0.48
N HIS A 175 4.22 15.53 -1.45
CA HIS A 175 3.76 16.90 -1.22
C HIS A 175 2.51 16.95 -0.34
N VAL A 176 1.60 16.00 -0.51
CA VAL A 176 0.38 15.86 0.31
C VAL A 176 0.71 15.25 1.68
N HIS A 177 1.73 14.41 1.75
CA HIS A 177 2.14 13.71 2.96
C HIS A 177 2.80 14.63 3.99
N LYS A 178 3.69 15.54 3.55
CA LYS A 178 4.42 16.49 4.43
C LYS A 178 3.54 17.21 5.46
N PRO A 179 2.43 17.89 5.09
CA PRO A 179 1.57 18.55 6.06
C PRO A 179 0.84 17.55 6.99
N GLY A 180 0.43 16.40 6.46
CA GLY A 180 -0.20 15.35 7.27
C GLY A 180 0.75 14.75 8.31
N LEU A 181 2.03 14.62 7.97
CA LEU A 181 3.07 14.11 8.85
C LEU A 181 3.30 15.04 10.05
N ALA A 182 3.32 16.36 9.82
CA ALA A 182 3.41 17.36 10.89
C ALA A 182 2.24 17.25 11.87
N LEU A 183 1.01 17.08 11.36
CA LEU A 183 -0.17 16.88 12.20
C LEU A 183 -0.09 15.57 12.99
N LEU A 184 0.31 14.47 12.35
CA LEU A 184 0.47 13.18 13.01
C LEU A 184 1.55 13.20 14.10
N GLN A 185 2.67 13.90 13.86
CA GLN A 185 3.70 14.09 14.87
C GLN A 185 3.21 14.95 16.04
N LEU A 186 2.40 15.98 15.78
CA LEU A 186 1.79 16.80 16.82
C LEU A 186 0.84 15.95 17.68
N LEU A 187 -0.05 15.18 17.05
CA LEU A 187 -0.96 14.26 17.75
C LEU A 187 -0.18 13.22 18.56
N ARG A 188 0.87 12.64 17.97
CA ARG A 188 1.74 11.68 18.66
C ARG A 188 2.39 12.26 19.91
N ARG A 189 2.87 13.51 19.83
CA ARG A 189 3.44 14.24 20.99
C ARG A 189 2.36 14.53 22.03
N HIS A 190 1.20 15.02 21.61
CA HIS A 190 0.12 15.43 22.51
C HIS A 190 -0.51 14.24 23.26
N PHE A 191 -0.70 13.11 22.57
CA PHE A 191 -1.30 11.90 23.13
C PHE A 191 -0.28 10.88 23.66
N HIS A 192 1.02 11.22 23.67
CA HIS A 192 2.10 10.33 24.08
C HIS A 192 2.10 8.95 23.40
N LEU A 193 1.79 8.90 22.11
CA LEU A 193 1.66 7.63 21.37
C LEU A 193 3.04 7.07 20.97
N GLY A 194 3.40 5.92 21.57
CA GLY A 194 4.62 5.18 21.25
C GLY A 194 5.91 5.79 21.82
N PRO A 195 7.08 5.18 21.55
CA PRO A 195 8.36 5.66 22.05
C PRO A 195 8.61 7.07 21.51
N GLN A 196 8.71 8.06 22.39
CA GLN A 196 8.96 9.44 21.96
C GLN A 196 10.36 9.50 21.33
N PRO A 197 10.56 10.28 20.25
CA PRO A 197 11.92 10.58 19.82
C PRO A 197 12.64 11.12 21.04
N LEU A 198 13.71 10.44 21.46
CA LEU A 198 14.61 10.92 22.51
C LEU A 198 14.98 12.32 22.05
N GLY A 199 14.43 13.34 22.71
CA GLY A 199 14.63 14.73 22.31
C GLY A 199 16.11 14.90 22.07
N ASP A 200 16.46 15.49 20.92
CA ASP A 200 17.84 15.80 20.58
C ASP A 200 18.47 16.39 21.84
N LYS A 201 19.28 15.57 22.52
CA LYS A 201 20.20 16.09 23.50
C LYS A 201 21.18 16.81 22.62
N THR A 202 20.87 18.08 22.35
CA THR A 202 21.85 19.07 21.94
C THR A 202 23.02 18.87 22.88
N CYS A 203 24.06 18.20 22.39
CA CYS A 203 25.38 18.27 22.98
C CYS A 203 25.76 19.74 22.86
N SER A 204 25.41 20.50 23.90
CA SER A 204 26.00 21.78 24.24
C SER A 204 27.48 21.60 24.53
#